data_AF-A0A7D5VBS0-F1
#
_entry.id   AF-A0A7D5VBS0-F1
#
_cell.length_a   1.000
_cell.length_b   1.000
_cell.length_c   1.000
_cell.angle_alpha   90.00
_cell.angle_beta   90.00
_cell.angle_gamma   90.00
#
_symmetry.space_group_name_H-M   'P 1'
#
loop_
_entity.id
_entity.type
_entity.pdbx_description
1 polymer ?
#
loop_
_entity_poly.entity_id
_entity_poly.type
_entity_poly.pdbx_seq_one_letter_code
_entity_poly.pdbx_strand_id
1 'polypeptide(L)'
;MQIDPVVLFFLLGLAAGIAKSDLKLPSALYETLSVFLLLAIGIKGGLALAKQPMMEILPQAMLVLLMGCLIPLLIYPLLRLKLPQADAASVAAHYGSASVVTFAVGVAFLTRLAVPYESQTTLFLALLEMPALVVGVILARLGGDAKQATGHGWGKLMHEVLLGKSIVLLLGGLAIGYIAGPEGIKPVDKLYLDLFKPVLTLFLLEMGLVVAGKVGALRQHGLFMLIVGVGLPVALSWVGIGFGMLMGLSLGGVTLLATLAASASYIAAPAAMRMAVPQANPALSLGASLGVTFPFNLLVGIPLYHQFAIAVA
;
A
#
# COMPACT_ATOMS: atom_id res chain seq x y z
N MET A 1 20.19 -2.22 18.66
CA MET A 1 19.08 -2.52 17.74
C MET A 1 19.66 -3.10 16.46
N GLN A 2 19.40 -4.37 16.14
CA GLN A 2 19.75 -4.89 14.80
C GLN A 2 18.78 -4.30 13.76
N ILE A 3 19.20 -4.07 12.53
CA ILE A 3 18.30 -3.61 11.44
C ILE A 3 17.73 -4.87 10.75
N ASP A 4 16.44 -4.87 10.40
CA ASP A 4 15.86 -6.04 9.73
C ASP A 4 16.51 -6.21 8.34
N PRO A 5 16.87 -7.45 7.92
CA PRO A 5 17.44 -7.71 6.60
C PRO A 5 16.63 -7.11 5.44
N VAL A 6 15.31 -7.09 5.54
CA VAL A 6 14.43 -6.48 4.54
C VAL A 6 14.79 -5.01 4.29
N VAL A 7 15.03 -4.25 5.37
CA VAL A 7 15.45 -2.85 5.29
C VAL A 7 16.88 -2.72 4.75
N LEU A 8 17.78 -3.63 5.11
CA LEU A 8 19.17 -3.61 4.60
C LEU A 8 19.24 -3.85 3.09
N PHE A 9 18.43 -4.75 2.53
CA PHE A 9 18.37 -4.95 1.08
C PHE A 9 17.83 -3.72 0.35
N PHE A 10 16.83 -3.03 0.91
CA PHE A 10 16.39 -1.74 0.39
C PHE A 10 17.52 -0.71 0.39
N LEU A 11 18.23 -0.56 1.51
CA LEU A 11 19.35 0.38 1.63
C LEU A 11 20.49 0.05 0.67
N LEU A 12 20.78 -1.23 0.46
CA LEU A 12 21.75 -1.68 -0.54
C LEU A 12 21.34 -1.24 -1.94
N GLY A 13 20.09 -1.47 -2.33
CA GLY A 13 19.57 -1.06 -3.65
C GLY A 13 19.60 0.46 -3.83
N LEU A 14 19.20 1.19 -2.80
CA LEU A 14 19.24 2.66 -2.79
C LEU A 14 20.67 3.17 -2.96
N ALA A 15 21.62 2.64 -2.18
CA ALA A 15 23.02 3.02 -2.25
C ALA A 15 23.63 2.67 -3.63
N ALA A 16 23.36 1.48 -4.14
CA ALA A 16 23.81 1.02 -5.45
C ALA A 16 23.29 1.90 -6.59
N GLY A 17 22.02 2.32 -6.53
CA GLY A 17 21.41 3.22 -7.51
C GLY A 17 21.97 4.65 -7.43
N ILE A 18 22.18 5.19 -6.23
CA ILE A 18 22.79 6.53 -6.03
C ILE A 18 24.24 6.54 -6.51
N ALA A 19 25.00 5.47 -6.22
CA ALA A 19 26.37 5.28 -6.69
C ALA A 19 26.46 5.05 -8.21
N LYS A 20 25.31 4.92 -8.91
CA LYS A 20 25.23 4.61 -10.34
C LYS A 20 25.98 3.32 -10.70
N SER A 21 25.88 2.31 -9.84
CA SER A 21 26.42 0.98 -10.14
C SER A 21 25.72 0.36 -11.37
N ASP A 22 26.31 -0.70 -11.90
CA ASP A 22 25.73 -1.53 -12.94
C ASP A 22 24.63 -2.48 -12.43
N LEU A 23 24.37 -2.49 -11.11
CA LEU A 23 23.31 -3.28 -10.49
C LEU A 23 21.94 -2.87 -11.05
N LYS A 24 21.40 -3.73 -11.90
CA LYS A 24 20.06 -3.60 -12.48
C LYS A 24 19.41 -4.97 -12.46
N LEU A 25 18.20 -5.04 -11.93
CA LEU A 25 17.41 -6.26 -12.04
C LEU A 25 16.58 -6.22 -13.34
N PRO A 26 16.43 -7.35 -14.04
CA PRO A 26 15.54 -7.40 -15.20
C PRO A 26 14.10 -7.04 -14.80
N SER A 27 13.40 -6.29 -15.65
CA SER A 27 11.99 -5.92 -15.40
C SER A 27 11.09 -7.15 -15.17
N ALA A 28 11.36 -8.24 -15.89
CA ALA A 28 10.68 -9.52 -15.71
C ALA A 28 10.83 -10.05 -14.28
N LEU A 29 12.02 -9.92 -13.67
CA LEU A 29 12.23 -10.36 -12.29
C LEU A 29 11.37 -9.54 -11.33
N TYR A 30 11.33 -8.21 -11.48
CA TYR A 30 10.46 -7.36 -10.66
C TYR A 30 8.98 -7.77 -10.76
N GLU A 31 8.50 -8.03 -11.98
CA GLU A 31 7.11 -8.46 -12.20
C GLU A 31 6.83 -9.82 -11.56
N THR A 32 7.76 -10.78 -11.66
CA THR A 32 7.64 -12.10 -11.04
C THR A 32 7.62 -11.98 -9.51
N LEU A 33 8.53 -11.21 -8.92
CA LEU A 33 8.59 -10.98 -7.47
C LEU A 33 7.28 -10.32 -6.98
N SER A 34 6.75 -9.34 -7.72
CA SER A 34 5.46 -8.70 -7.42
C SER A 34 4.31 -9.70 -7.39
N VAL A 35 4.23 -10.54 -8.43
CA VAL A 35 3.16 -11.56 -8.57
C VAL A 35 3.21 -12.53 -7.40
N PHE A 36 4.41 -13.03 -7.10
CA PHE A 36 4.63 -13.94 -6.00
C PHE A 36 4.20 -13.33 -4.66
N LEU A 37 4.63 -12.10 -4.35
CA LEU A 37 4.32 -11.46 -3.07
C LEU A 37 2.81 -11.24 -2.90
N LEU A 38 2.13 -10.73 -3.94
CA LEU A 38 0.68 -10.53 -3.92
C LEU A 38 -0.07 -11.84 -3.67
N LEU A 39 0.31 -12.89 -4.39
CA LEU A 39 -0.32 -14.20 -4.27
C LEU A 39 -0.05 -14.84 -2.91
N ALA A 40 1.21 -14.81 -2.44
CA ALA A 40 1.62 -15.33 -1.14
C ALA A 40 0.90 -14.62 0.02
N ILE A 41 0.78 -13.30 -0.05
CA ILE A 41 0.01 -12.52 0.93
C ILE A 41 -1.46 -12.93 0.87
N GLY A 42 -2.05 -12.99 -0.33
CA GLY A 42 -3.42 -13.46 -0.53
C GLY A 42 -3.66 -14.83 0.13
N ILE A 43 -2.82 -15.82 -0.16
CA ILE A 43 -2.92 -17.18 0.40
C ILE A 43 -2.85 -17.17 1.93
N LYS A 44 -1.91 -16.40 2.52
CA LYS A 44 -1.83 -16.21 3.97
C LYS A 44 -3.12 -15.65 4.55
N GLY A 45 -3.70 -14.64 3.89
CA GLY A 45 -4.99 -14.05 4.25
C GLY A 45 -6.15 -15.05 4.13
N GLY A 46 -6.19 -15.84 3.06
CA GLY A 46 -7.22 -16.87 2.86
C GLY A 46 -7.21 -17.94 3.94
N LEU A 47 -6.03 -18.47 4.26
CA LEU A 47 -5.83 -19.47 5.31
C LEU A 47 -6.27 -18.97 6.69
N ALA A 48 -6.05 -17.68 6.92
CA ALA A 48 -6.46 -16.97 8.12
C ALA A 48 -7.99 -16.86 8.21
N LEU A 49 -8.64 -16.44 7.12
CA LEU A 49 -10.10 -16.33 7.03
C LEU A 49 -10.81 -17.68 7.16
N ALA A 50 -10.19 -18.78 6.72
CA ALA A 50 -10.75 -20.13 6.85
C ALA A 50 -10.93 -20.57 8.33
N LYS A 51 -10.27 -19.88 9.27
CA LYS A 51 -10.30 -20.21 10.70
C LYS A 51 -11.27 -19.38 11.52
N GLN A 52 -11.95 -18.39 10.91
CA GLN A 52 -12.81 -17.44 11.62
C GLN A 52 -14.19 -17.32 10.96
N PRO A 53 -15.29 -17.10 11.72
CA PRO A 53 -16.61 -16.87 11.15
C PRO A 53 -16.67 -15.54 10.38
N MET A 54 -17.15 -15.56 9.13
CA MET A 54 -17.26 -14.33 8.32
C MET A 54 -18.10 -13.22 8.94
N MET A 55 -19.10 -13.58 9.76
CA MET A 55 -19.96 -12.61 10.43
C MET A 55 -19.21 -11.74 11.45
N GLU A 56 -18.10 -12.23 12.02
CA GLU A 56 -17.25 -11.45 12.94
C GLU A 56 -16.37 -10.45 12.19
N ILE A 57 -16.04 -10.75 10.94
CA ILE A 57 -15.12 -9.96 10.11
C ILE A 57 -15.86 -8.85 9.36
N LEU A 58 -17.14 -9.07 9.02
CA LEU A 58 -17.93 -8.16 8.22
C LEU A 58 -17.99 -6.72 8.76
N PRO A 59 -18.21 -6.46 10.07
CA PRO A 59 -18.18 -5.10 10.61
C PRO A 59 -16.81 -4.43 10.44
N GLN A 60 -15.72 -5.17 10.67
CA GLN A 60 -14.36 -4.67 10.48
C GLN A 60 -14.10 -4.35 9.00
N ALA A 61 -14.53 -5.21 8.09
CA ALA A 61 -14.42 -4.99 6.65
C ALA A 61 -15.17 -3.71 6.20
N MET A 62 -16.38 -3.47 6.73
CA MET A 62 -17.15 -2.25 6.44
C MET A 62 -16.45 -0.99 6.94
N LEU A 63 -15.87 -1.04 8.15
CA LEU A 63 -15.07 0.07 8.69
C LEU A 63 -13.80 0.33 7.88
N VAL A 64 -13.15 -0.72 7.37
CA VAL A 64 -11.98 -0.56 6.49
C VAL A 64 -12.37 0.05 5.14
N LEU A 65 -13.49 -0.37 4.54
CA LEU A 65 -14.03 0.25 3.33
C LEU A 65 -14.34 1.74 3.56
N LEU A 66 -14.95 2.06 4.71
CA LEU A 66 -15.19 3.44 5.11
C LEU A 66 -13.89 4.23 5.26
N MET A 67 -12.86 3.66 5.90
CA MET A 67 -11.54 4.28 6.02
C MET A 67 -10.93 4.57 4.64
N GLY A 68 -10.99 3.62 3.71
CA GLY A 68 -10.51 3.78 2.34
C GLY A 68 -11.24 4.87 1.55
N CYS A 69 -12.53 5.11 1.81
CA CYS A 69 -13.27 6.25 1.27
C CYS A 69 -12.91 7.55 1.99
N LEU A 70 -12.75 7.50 3.31
CA LEU A 70 -12.57 8.68 4.16
C LEU A 70 -11.21 9.34 3.94
N ILE A 71 -10.12 8.57 3.86
CA ILE A 71 -8.77 9.09 3.68
C ILE A 71 -8.67 10.07 2.48
N PRO A 72 -9.04 9.68 1.24
CA PRO A 72 -8.96 10.60 0.11
C PRO A 72 -9.87 11.82 0.27
N LEU A 73 -11.05 11.68 0.90
CA LEU A 73 -11.94 12.82 1.19
C LEU A 73 -11.33 13.80 2.20
N LEU A 74 -10.61 13.30 3.20
CA LEU A 74 -9.96 14.14 4.20
C LEU A 74 -8.77 14.92 3.62
N ILE A 75 -7.95 14.26 2.80
CA ILE A 75 -6.69 14.85 2.34
C ILE A 75 -6.87 15.70 1.08
N TYR A 76 -7.88 15.41 0.24
CA TYR A 76 -8.10 16.14 -1.01
C TYR A 76 -8.28 17.66 -0.82
N PRO A 77 -9.10 18.17 0.12
CA PRO A 77 -9.23 19.61 0.34
C PRO A 77 -7.90 20.27 0.73
N LEU A 78 -7.08 19.59 1.54
CA LEU A 78 -5.76 20.09 1.94
C LEU A 78 -4.81 20.15 0.74
N LEU A 79 -4.82 19.13 -0.11
CA LEU A 79 -4.03 19.08 -1.34
C LEU A 79 -4.47 20.15 -2.35
N ARG A 80 -5.77 20.46 -2.43
CA ARG A 80 -6.33 21.50 -3.31
C ARG A 80 -5.84 22.92 -3.00
N LEU A 81 -5.32 23.16 -1.79
CA LEU A 81 -4.72 24.46 -1.44
C LEU A 81 -3.46 24.78 -2.26
N LYS A 82 -2.77 23.75 -2.79
CA LYS A 82 -1.50 23.89 -3.52
C LYS A 82 -1.50 23.22 -4.88
N LEU A 83 -2.32 22.21 -5.09
CA LEU A 83 -2.35 21.42 -6.32
C LEU A 83 -3.60 21.69 -7.17
N PRO A 84 -3.48 21.67 -8.50
CA PRO A 84 -4.62 21.55 -9.40
C PRO A 84 -5.48 20.35 -9.04
N GLN A 85 -6.75 20.38 -9.45
CA GLN A 85 -7.72 19.36 -9.08
C GLN A 85 -7.31 17.93 -9.45
N ALA A 86 -6.86 17.73 -10.69
CA ALA A 86 -6.46 16.41 -11.17
C ALA A 86 -5.29 15.84 -10.35
N ASP A 87 -4.30 16.70 -10.05
CA ASP A 87 -3.14 16.34 -9.25
C ASP A 87 -3.52 16.05 -7.79
N ALA A 88 -4.33 16.92 -7.18
CA ALA A 88 -4.83 16.73 -5.82
C ALA A 88 -5.62 15.43 -5.68
N ALA A 89 -6.50 15.13 -6.63
CA ALA A 89 -7.31 13.91 -6.64
C ALA A 89 -6.45 12.65 -6.86
N SER A 90 -5.46 12.72 -7.77
CA SER A 90 -4.52 11.62 -8.01
C SER A 90 -3.68 11.33 -6.77
N VAL A 91 -3.10 12.35 -6.13
CA VAL A 91 -2.36 12.19 -4.87
C VAL A 91 -3.29 11.63 -3.78
N ALA A 92 -4.50 12.15 -3.65
CA ALA A 92 -5.46 11.66 -2.65
C ALA A 92 -5.77 10.16 -2.83
N ALA A 93 -6.00 9.72 -4.07
CA ALA A 93 -6.19 8.30 -4.36
C ALA A 93 -4.99 7.43 -4.04
N HIS A 94 -3.77 7.90 -4.33
CA HIS A 94 -2.56 7.14 -4.02
C HIS A 94 -2.42 6.94 -2.51
N TYR A 95 -2.67 7.96 -1.69
CA TYR A 95 -2.56 7.87 -0.23
C TYR A 95 -3.75 7.18 0.45
N GLY A 96 -4.92 7.13 -0.20
CA GLY A 96 -6.04 6.31 0.28
C GLY A 96 -5.89 4.83 -0.06
N SER A 97 -5.17 4.50 -1.14
CA SER A 97 -4.93 3.14 -1.61
C SER A 97 -3.67 2.59 -0.93
N ALA A 98 -3.82 1.52 -0.15
CA ALA A 98 -2.72 1.00 0.66
C ALA A 98 -1.61 0.34 -0.19
N SER A 99 -0.39 0.32 0.36
CA SER A 99 0.76 -0.38 -0.24
C SER A 99 0.94 -1.77 0.35
N VAL A 100 0.79 -2.78 -0.52
CA VAL A 100 1.09 -4.19 -0.23
C VAL A 100 2.50 -4.38 0.34
N VAL A 101 3.47 -3.63 -0.20
CA VAL A 101 4.88 -3.73 0.19
C VAL A 101 5.10 -3.12 1.56
N THR A 102 4.48 -1.97 1.84
CA THR A 102 4.57 -1.32 3.16
C THR A 102 3.93 -2.20 4.22
N PHE A 103 2.78 -2.82 3.91
CA PHE A 103 2.14 -3.82 4.75
C PHE A 103 3.05 -5.03 5.00
N ALA A 104 3.66 -5.58 3.95
CA ALA A 104 4.59 -6.71 4.06
C ALA A 104 5.76 -6.42 5.01
N VAL A 105 6.29 -5.20 4.99
CA VAL A 105 7.35 -4.80 5.91
C VAL A 105 6.81 -4.60 7.33
N GLY A 106 5.61 -4.02 7.50
CA GLY A 106 4.93 -3.94 8.79
C GLY A 106 4.75 -5.31 9.45
N VAL A 107 4.32 -6.30 8.66
CA VAL A 107 4.23 -7.70 9.08
C VAL A 107 5.59 -8.24 9.50
N ALA A 108 6.63 -8.04 8.69
CA ALA A 108 7.99 -8.49 9.01
C ALA A 108 8.53 -7.84 10.30
N PHE A 109 8.23 -6.56 10.51
CA PHE A 109 8.58 -5.81 11.71
C PHE A 109 7.91 -6.38 12.96
N LEU A 110 6.59 -6.58 12.94
CA LEU A 110 5.86 -7.16 14.09
C LEU A 110 6.27 -8.60 14.37
N THR A 111 6.46 -9.41 13.32
CA THR A 111 6.95 -10.79 13.44
C THR A 111 8.30 -10.83 14.17
N ARG A 112 9.20 -9.91 13.83
CA ARG A 112 10.50 -9.79 14.47
C ARG A 112 10.39 -9.40 15.95
N LEU A 113 9.43 -8.55 16.30
CA LEU A 113 9.15 -8.15 17.68
C LEU A 113 8.32 -9.19 18.45
N ALA A 114 7.92 -10.28 17.80
CA ALA A 114 6.98 -11.27 18.34
C ALA A 114 5.65 -10.65 18.82
N VAL A 115 5.21 -9.56 18.17
CA VAL A 115 3.92 -8.91 18.46
C VAL A 115 2.85 -9.60 17.61
N PRO A 116 1.85 -10.25 18.22
CA PRO A 116 0.76 -10.88 17.47
C PRO A 116 -0.14 -9.82 16.83
N TYR A 117 -0.80 -10.19 15.73
CA TYR A 117 -1.74 -9.34 15.01
C TYR A 117 -2.83 -10.18 14.36
N GLU A 118 -3.94 -9.53 14.03
CA GLU A 118 -5.12 -10.14 13.44
C GLU A 118 -4.86 -10.65 12.04
N SER A 119 -5.28 -11.88 11.81
CA SER A 119 -5.05 -12.59 10.57
C SER A 119 -5.83 -11.97 9.38
N GLN A 120 -6.98 -11.36 9.66
CA GLN A 120 -7.81 -10.62 8.71
C GLN A 120 -7.22 -9.26 8.26
N THR A 121 -6.10 -8.78 8.83
CA THR A 121 -5.41 -7.56 8.34
C THR A 121 -4.99 -7.65 6.87
N THR A 122 -4.79 -8.87 6.37
CA THR A 122 -4.53 -9.12 4.93
C THR A 122 -5.75 -8.83 4.05
N LEU A 123 -6.96 -9.13 4.55
CA LEU A 123 -8.20 -8.75 3.88
C LEU A 123 -8.33 -7.21 3.88
N PHE A 124 -7.95 -6.56 4.98
CA PHE A 124 -8.04 -5.09 5.09
C PHE A 124 -7.17 -4.40 4.02
N LEU A 125 -5.97 -4.90 3.79
CA LEU A 125 -5.11 -4.45 2.69
C LEU A 125 -5.83 -4.49 1.33
N ALA A 126 -6.50 -5.61 1.02
CA ALA A 126 -7.23 -5.77 -0.24
C ALA A 126 -8.41 -4.79 -0.35
N LEU A 127 -9.14 -4.59 0.75
CA LEU A 127 -10.31 -3.74 0.80
C LEU A 127 -9.97 -2.25 0.68
N LEU A 128 -8.78 -1.81 1.09
CA LEU A 128 -8.38 -0.40 1.02
C LEU A 128 -8.02 0.08 -0.39
N GLU A 129 -7.64 -0.83 -1.29
CA GLU A 129 -7.21 -0.47 -2.65
C GLU A 129 -8.34 0.19 -3.45
N MET A 130 -9.50 -0.46 -3.57
CA MET A 130 -10.56 -0.05 -4.49
C MET A 130 -11.30 1.25 -4.09
N PRO A 131 -11.75 1.43 -2.82
CA PRO A 131 -12.57 2.58 -2.44
C PRO A 131 -11.83 3.90 -2.67
N ALA A 132 -10.54 3.93 -2.37
CA ALA A 132 -9.75 5.13 -2.53
C ALA A 132 -9.57 5.55 -3.99
N LEU A 133 -9.37 4.57 -4.88
CA LEU A 133 -9.27 4.83 -6.32
C LEU A 133 -10.59 5.37 -6.87
N VAL A 134 -11.72 4.77 -6.48
CA VAL A 134 -13.05 5.24 -6.89
C VAL A 134 -13.30 6.67 -6.41
N VAL A 135 -13.03 6.96 -5.13
CA VAL A 135 -13.22 8.30 -4.58
C VAL A 135 -12.31 9.32 -5.26
N GLY A 136 -11.03 9.03 -5.47
CA GLY A 136 -10.16 9.97 -6.16
C GLY A 136 -10.57 10.24 -7.61
N VAL A 137 -11.08 9.23 -8.33
CA VAL A 137 -11.66 9.43 -9.66
C VAL A 137 -12.90 10.34 -9.61
N ILE A 138 -13.79 10.14 -8.64
CA ILE A 138 -14.96 11.00 -8.44
C ILE A 138 -14.49 12.45 -8.18
N LEU A 139 -13.56 12.65 -7.25
CA LEU A 139 -13.02 13.97 -6.91
C LEU A 139 -12.37 14.66 -8.11
N ALA A 140 -11.64 13.92 -8.94
CA ALA A 140 -11.03 14.45 -10.16
C ALA A 140 -12.06 14.92 -11.19
N ARG A 141 -13.26 14.34 -11.21
CA ARG A 141 -14.35 14.67 -12.15
C ARG A 141 -15.27 15.78 -11.66
N LEU A 142 -15.31 16.08 -10.36
CA LEU A 142 -16.29 16.99 -9.76
C LEU A 142 -16.05 18.49 -9.98
N GLY A 143 -14.82 18.96 -10.21
CA GLY A 143 -14.53 20.42 -10.25
C GLY A 143 -13.93 20.99 -11.55
N GLY A 144 -14.09 20.32 -12.70
CA GLY A 144 -13.65 20.86 -13.99
C GLY A 144 -14.44 20.27 -15.16
N ASP A 145 -14.63 21.05 -16.24
CA ASP A 145 -15.54 20.81 -17.37
C ASP A 145 -15.73 19.33 -17.71
N ALA A 146 -16.89 18.79 -17.32
CA ALA A 146 -17.36 17.43 -17.57
C ALA A 146 -17.35 17.02 -19.07
N LYS A 147 -16.97 17.93 -19.97
CA LYS A 147 -16.88 17.75 -21.43
C LYS A 147 -15.55 17.18 -21.93
N GLN A 148 -14.46 17.21 -21.15
CA GLN A 148 -13.15 16.64 -21.59
C GLN A 148 -12.84 15.26 -20.97
N ALA A 149 -13.66 14.76 -20.05
CA ALA A 149 -13.52 13.42 -19.47
C ALA A 149 -14.10 12.29 -20.37
N THR A 150 -14.23 12.52 -21.67
CA THR A 150 -14.67 11.54 -22.66
C THR A 150 -13.47 10.72 -23.14
N GLY A 151 -13.07 9.72 -22.35
CA GLY A 151 -12.12 8.70 -22.81
C GLY A 151 -12.58 7.29 -22.51
N HIS A 152 -13.07 7.05 -21.28
CA HIS A 152 -13.39 5.70 -20.83
C HIS A 152 -14.60 5.69 -19.89
N GLY A 153 -15.63 4.93 -20.25
CA GLY A 153 -16.84 4.78 -19.44
C GLY A 153 -16.55 4.18 -18.06
N TRP A 154 -17.38 4.53 -17.07
CA TRP A 154 -17.29 4.01 -15.69
C TRP A 154 -17.15 2.48 -15.62
N GLY A 155 -17.78 1.75 -16.54
CA GLY A 155 -17.65 0.30 -16.64
C GLY A 155 -16.22 -0.17 -16.91
N LYS A 156 -15.47 0.46 -17.81
CA LYS A 156 -14.07 0.09 -18.10
C LYS A 156 -13.17 0.43 -16.91
N LEU A 157 -13.42 1.57 -16.27
CA LEU A 157 -12.69 1.97 -15.07
C LEU A 157 -12.91 1.00 -13.91
N MET A 158 -14.16 0.63 -13.64
CA MET A 158 -14.47 -0.37 -12.62
C MET A 158 -13.90 -1.74 -12.99
N HIS A 159 -13.95 -2.14 -14.26
CA HIS A 159 -13.35 -3.39 -14.72
C HIS A 159 -11.84 -3.41 -14.47
N GLU A 160 -11.10 -2.35 -14.80
CA GLU A 160 -9.66 -2.30 -14.58
C GLU A 160 -9.28 -2.16 -13.10
N VAL A 161 -10.07 -1.44 -12.30
CA VAL A 161 -9.84 -1.37 -10.86
C VAL A 161 -10.12 -2.73 -10.22
N LEU A 162 -11.26 -3.37 -10.52
CA LEU A 162 -11.65 -4.65 -9.90
C LEU A 162 -10.84 -5.85 -10.42
N LEU A 163 -10.44 -5.84 -11.71
CA LEU A 163 -9.66 -6.90 -12.35
C LEU A 163 -8.20 -6.50 -12.57
N GLY A 164 -7.72 -5.47 -11.86
CA GLY A 164 -6.32 -5.11 -11.87
C GLY A 164 -5.45 -6.24 -11.33
N LYS A 165 -4.25 -6.39 -11.89
CA LYS A 165 -3.28 -7.46 -11.52
C LYS A 165 -3.11 -7.61 -10.00
N SER A 166 -2.98 -6.50 -9.26
CA SER A 166 -2.84 -6.49 -7.79
C SER A 166 -4.03 -7.18 -7.11
N ILE A 167 -5.24 -6.73 -7.45
CA ILE A 167 -6.49 -7.19 -6.83
C ILE A 167 -6.79 -8.63 -7.22
N VAL A 168 -6.63 -9.00 -8.50
CA VAL A 168 -6.84 -10.38 -8.96
C VAL A 168 -5.92 -11.36 -8.25
N LEU A 169 -4.64 -11.03 -8.09
CA LEU A 169 -3.68 -11.91 -7.41
C LEU A 169 -3.92 -11.96 -5.90
N LEU A 170 -4.26 -10.84 -5.28
CA LEU A 170 -4.51 -10.76 -3.84
C LEU A 170 -5.81 -11.46 -3.45
N LEU A 171 -6.93 -11.13 -4.11
CA LEU A 171 -8.23 -11.78 -3.87
C LEU A 171 -8.24 -13.23 -4.37
N GLY A 172 -7.58 -13.51 -5.49
CA GLY A 172 -7.40 -14.88 -5.99
C GLY A 172 -6.60 -15.74 -5.01
N GLY A 173 -5.48 -15.22 -4.50
CA GLY A 173 -4.72 -15.88 -3.44
C GLY A 173 -5.54 -16.10 -2.17
N LEU A 174 -6.33 -15.10 -1.77
CA LEU A 174 -7.23 -15.19 -0.63
C LEU A 174 -8.29 -16.27 -0.82
N ALA A 175 -8.92 -16.35 -1.99
CA ALA A 175 -9.86 -17.42 -2.31
C ALA A 175 -9.18 -18.80 -2.30
N ILE A 176 -7.99 -18.91 -2.89
CA ILE A 176 -7.20 -20.15 -2.89
C ILE A 176 -6.89 -20.59 -1.46
N GLY A 177 -6.37 -19.69 -0.61
CA GLY A 177 -6.04 -19.99 0.78
C GLY A 177 -7.29 -20.36 1.61
N TYR A 178 -8.42 -19.69 1.36
CA TYR A 178 -9.67 -19.96 2.05
C TYR A 178 -10.25 -21.33 1.68
N ILE A 179 -10.32 -21.64 0.38
CA ILE A 179 -10.89 -22.89 -0.13
C ILE A 179 -9.98 -24.08 0.18
N ALA A 180 -8.67 -23.96 -0.05
CA ALA A 180 -7.73 -25.05 0.20
C ALA A 180 -7.55 -25.35 1.69
N GLY A 181 -7.69 -24.34 2.55
CA GLY A 181 -7.50 -24.45 3.99
C GLY A 181 -6.08 -24.89 4.38
N PRO A 182 -5.82 -25.07 5.69
CA PRO A 182 -4.48 -25.39 6.19
C PRO A 182 -3.90 -26.68 5.60
N GLU A 183 -4.71 -27.73 5.45
CA GLU A 183 -4.26 -29.01 4.91
C GLU A 183 -3.96 -28.96 3.41
N GLY A 184 -4.77 -28.24 2.62
CA GLY A 184 -4.58 -28.13 1.17
C GLY A 184 -3.39 -27.25 0.77
N ILE A 185 -2.96 -26.32 1.62
CA ILE A 185 -1.78 -25.47 1.36
C ILE A 185 -0.46 -26.12 1.78
N LYS A 186 -0.46 -27.11 2.69
CA LYS A 186 0.77 -27.80 3.15
C LYS A 186 1.73 -28.21 2.01
N PRO A 187 1.29 -28.75 0.86
CA PRO A 187 2.22 -29.14 -0.21
C PRO A 187 2.99 -27.97 -0.85
N VAL A 188 2.48 -26.74 -0.71
CA VAL A 188 3.03 -25.54 -1.33
C VAL A 188 3.48 -24.48 -0.30
N ASP A 189 3.48 -24.82 0.98
CA ASP A 189 3.77 -23.90 2.09
C ASP A 189 5.20 -23.35 2.03
N LYS A 190 6.19 -24.19 1.74
CA LYS A 190 7.60 -23.78 1.58
C LYS A 190 7.76 -22.70 0.52
N LEU A 191 6.99 -22.82 -0.56
CA LEU A 191 7.03 -21.85 -1.64
C LEU A 191 6.33 -20.56 -1.25
N TYR A 192 5.08 -20.58 -0.79
CA TYR A 192 4.30 -19.34 -0.61
C TYR A 192 4.44 -18.72 0.79
N LEU A 193 4.75 -19.51 1.81
CA LEU A 193 4.82 -19.04 3.19
C LEU A 193 6.25 -18.76 3.63
N ASP A 194 7.14 -19.74 3.47
CA ASP A 194 8.53 -19.67 3.99
C ASP A 194 9.41 -18.75 3.14
N LEU A 195 9.32 -18.87 1.80
CA LEU A 195 10.08 -18.00 0.89
C LEU A 195 9.54 -16.56 0.81
N PHE A 196 8.46 -16.22 1.52
CA PHE A 196 7.93 -14.86 1.55
C PHE A 196 8.98 -13.82 1.94
N LYS A 197 9.69 -14.02 3.07
CA LYS A 197 10.68 -13.05 3.56
C LYS A 197 11.91 -12.95 2.64
N PRO A 198 12.52 -14.05 2.17
CA PRO A 198 13.56 -14.00 1.14
C PRO A 198 13.14 -13.29 -0.15
N VAL A 199 11.94 -13.57 -0.67
CA VAL A 199 11.46 -12.91 -1.89
C VAL A 199 11.21 -11.41 -1.64
N LEU A 200 10.70 -11.04 -0.47
CA LEU A 200 10.55 -9.65 -0.07
C LEU A 200 11.88 -8.91 -0.01
N THR A 201 12.98 -9.55 0.42
CA THR A 201 14.31 -8.91 0.40
C THR A 201 14.78 -8.59 -1.02
N LEU A 202 14.58 -9.48 -1.98
CA LEU A 202 14.92 -9.23 -3.39
C LEU A 202 14.06 -8.13 -4.00
N PHE A 203 12.77 -8.12 -3.64
CA PHE A 203 11.85 -7.08 -4.09
C PHE A 203 12.23 -5.70 -3.52
N LEU A 204 12.64 -5.62 -2.25
CA LEU A 204 13.09 -4.38 -1.64
C LEU A 204 14.41 -3.87 -2.19
N LEU A 205 15.31 -4.76 -2.62
CA LEU A 205 16.52 -4.38 -3.35
C LEU A 205 16.16 -3.61 -4.64
N GLU A 206 15.22 -4.13 -5.43
CA GLU A 206 14.73 -3.44 -6.63
C GLU A 206 14.08 -2.10 -6.27
N MET A 207 13.24 -2.06 -5.23
CA MET A 207 12.62 -0.80 -4.80
C MET A 207 13.66 0.25 -4.40
N GLY A 208 14.78 -0.14 -3.79
CA GLY A 208 15.90 0.76 -3.53
C GLY A 208 16.45 1.40 -4.81
N LEU A 209 16.68 0.59 -5.85
CA LEU A 209 17.15 1.06 -7.16
C LEU A 209 16.14 2.01 -7.83
N VAL A 210 14.85 1.64 -7.80
CA VAL A 210 13.79 2.47 -8.37
C VAL A 210 13.70 3.81 -7.66
N VAL A 211 13.75 3.83 -6.32
CA VAL A 211 13.75 5.07 -5.52
C VAL A 211 14.96 5.94 -5.85
N ALA A 212 16.15 5.36 -5.97
CA ALA A 212 17.36 6.10 -6.35
C ALA A 212 17.18 6.83 -7.69
N GLY A 213 16.52 6.19 -8.66
CA GLY A 213 16.19 6.81 -9.96
C GLY A 213 15.19 7.97 -9.87
N LYS A 214 14.42 8.10 -8.78
CA LYS A 214 13.46 9.19 -8.56
C LYS A 214 14.02 10.39 -7.79
N VAL A 215 15.24 10.30 -7.26
CA VAL A 215 15.89 11.39 -6.48
C VAL A 215 16.00 12.70 -7.28
N GLY A 216 16.16 12.64 -8.60
CA GLY A 216 16.18 13.84 -9.45
C GLY A 216 14.84 14.58 -9.50
N ALA A 217 13.72 13.84 -9.57
CA ALA A 217 12.37 14.40 -9.63
C ALA A 217 11.97 15.11 -8.32
N LEU A 218 12.48 14.60 -7.18
CA LEU A 218 12.30 15.20 -5.86
C LEU A 218 12.87 16.62 -5.76
N ARG A 219 13.91 16.96 -6.53
CA ARG A 219 14.53 18.30 -6.48
C ARG A 219 13.64 19.41 -7.05
N GLN A 220 12.69 19.09 -7.93
CA GLN A 220 11.85 20.09 -8.60
C GLN A 220 10.64 20.55 -7.78
N HIS A 221 10.16 19.73 -6.83
CA HIS A 221 8.98 20.01 -5.99
C HIS A 221 9.24 19.71 -4.49
N GLY A 222 10.51 19.75 -4.08
CA GLY A 222 11.02 19.02 -2.93
C GLY A 222 10.37 19.31 -1.58
N LEU A 223 10.15 20.58 -1.24
CA LEU A 223 9.61 20.91 0.08
C LEU A 223 8.15 20.47 0.25
N PHE A 224 7.32 20.67 -0.79
CA PHE A 224 5.92 20.21 -0.77
C PHE A 224 5.85 18.68 -0.74
N MET A 225 6.64 17.99 -1.58
CA MET A 225 6.70 16.53 -1.59
C MET A 225 7.18 15.95 -0.27
N LEU A 226 8.11 16.62 0.42
CA LEU A 226 8.63 16.18 1.72
C LEU A 226 7.60 16.37 2.83
N ILE A 227 6.92 17.53 2.87
CA ILE A 227 5.85 17.78 3.84
C ILE A 227 4.69 16.79 3.65
N VAL A 228 4.25 16.59 2.41
CA VAL A 228 3.19 15.61 2.12
C VAL A 228 3.68 14.18 2.36
N GLY A 229 4.87 13.83 1.90
CA GLY A 229 5.42 12.48 1.97
C GLY A 229 5.87 12.02 3.36
N VAL A 230 5.96 12.91 4.33
CA VAL A 230 6.28 12.58 5.73
C VAL A 230 5.14 12.96 6.66
N GLY A 231 4.65 14.20 6.56
CA GLY A 231 3.60 14.71 7.42
C GLY A 231 2.26 14.02 7.21
N LEU A 232 1.89 13.72 5.95
CA LEU A 232 0.62 13.06 5.66
C LEU A 232 0.58 11.62 6.17
N PRO A 233 1.59 10.76 5.93
CA PRO A 233 1.67 9.44 6.57
C PRO A 233 1.54 9.47 8.09
N VAL A 234 2.24 10.39 8.76
CA VAL A 234 2.16 10.53 10.23
C VAL A 234 0.73 10.90 10.66
N ALA A 235 0.09 11.85 10.00
CA ALA A 235 -1.29 12.23 10.31
C ALA A 235 -2.29 11.09 10.00
N LEU A 236 -2.14 10.41 8.87
CA LEU A 236 -3.01 9.30 8.47
C LEU A 236 -2.81 8.05 9.33
N SER A 237 -1.63 7.85 9.92
CA SER A 237 -1.41 6.77 10.88
C SER A 237 -2.40 6.85 12.05
N TRP A 238 -2.75 8.05 12.51
CA TRP A 238 -3.75 8.25 13.56
C TRP A 238 -5.17 7.91 13.12
N VAL A 239 -5.50 8.09 11.83
CA VAL A 239 -6.77 7.60 11.29
C VAL A 239 -6.81 6.07 11.38
N GLY A 240 -5.75 5.39 10.94
CA GLY A 240 -5.64 3.94 11.06
C GLY A 240 -5.65 3.43 12.51
N ILE A 241 -4.98 4.13 13.44
CA ILE A 241 -5.02 3.83 14.87
C ILE A 241 -6.45 3.94 15.40
N GLY A 242 -7.14 5.05 15.12
CA GLY A 242 -8.51 5.28 15.58
C GLY A 242 -9.48 4.21 15.08
N PHE A 243 -9.40 3.83 13.80
CA PHE A 243 -10.20 2.74 13.25
C PHE A 243 -9.82 1.38 13.88
N GLY A 244 -8.54 1.15 14.16
CA GLY A 244 -8.08 -0.11 14.76
C GLY A 244 -8.56 -0.28 16.19
N MET A 245 -8.54 0.80 16.97
CA MET A 245 -9.10 0.85 18.32
C MET A 245 -10.62 0.67 18.30
N LEU A 246 -11.32 1.33 17.36
CA LEU A 246 -12.77 1.18 17.19
C LEU A 246 -13.17 -0.26 16.85
N MET A 247 -12.33 -0.99 16.11
CA MET A 247 -12.50 -2.40 15.78
C MET A 247 -12.12 -3.36 16.92
N GLY A 248 -11.51 -2.85 18.00
CA GLY A 248 -10.99 -3.66 19.10
C GLY A 248 -9.82 -4.56 18.71
N LEU A 249 -8.97 -4.11 17.77
CA LEU A 249 -7.80 -4.87 17.34
C LEU A 249 -6.71 -4.88 18.42
N SER A 250 -5.90 -5.94 18.41
CA SER A 250 -4.66 -6.03 19.17
C SER A 250 -3.66 -4.92 18.80
N LEU A 251 -2.65 -4.71 19.64
CA LEU A 251 -1.56 -3.77 19.38
C LEU A 251 -0.94 -3.96 17.97
N GLY A 252 -0.73 -5.22 17.56
CA GLY A 252 -0.20 -5.53 16.24
C GLY A 252 -1.19 -5.17 15.13
N GLY A 253 -2.48 -5.47 15.30
CA GLY A 253 -3.53 -5.09 14.34
C GLY A 253 -3.66 -3.58 14.18
N VAL A 254 -3.68 -2.84 15.29
CA VAL A 254 -3.69 -1.37 15.31
C VAL A 254 -2.45 -0.82 14.58
N THR A 255 -1.26 -1.39 14.85
CA THR A 255 -0.01 -1.01 14.19
C THR A 255 -0.08 -1.25 12.67
N LEU A 256 -0.63 -2.39 12.23
CA LEU A 256 -0.78 -2.70 10.81
C LEU A 256 -1.81 -1.80 10.14
N LEU A 257 -2.93 -1.49 10.81
CA LEU A 257 -3.94 -0.59 10.25
C LEU A 257 -3.44 0.86 10.16
N ALA A 258 -2.68 1.31 11.15
CA ALA A 258 -1.94 2.57 11.10
C ALA A 258 -0.96 2.59 9.92
N THR A 259 -0.21 1.50 9.73
CA THR A 259 0.73 1.35 8.60
C THR A 259 0.01 1.38 7.25
N LEU A 260 -1.15 0.71 7.13
CA LEU A 260 -1.95 0.73 5.92
C LEU A 260 -2.46 2.13 5.60
N ALA A 261 -3.03 2.83 6.58
CA ALA A 261 -3.53 4.20 6.43
C ALA A 261 -2.41 5.22 6.13
N ALA A 262 -1.22 5.02 6.68
CA ALA A 262 -0.05 5.86 6.45
C ALA A 262 0.73 5.52 5.16
N SER A 263 0.31 4.49 4.42
CA SER A 263 0.96 4.07 3.19
C SER A 263 0.38 4.78 1.96
N ALA A 264 1.00 4.54 0.80
CA ALA A 264 0.48 5.02 -0.46
C ALA A 264 0.76 4.00 -1.58
N SER A 265 -0.20 3.78 -2.46
CA SER A 265 -0.11 2.84 -3.57
C SER A 265 0.68 3.45 -4.72
N TYR A 266 1.66 2.70 -5.23
CA TYR A 266 2.51 3.05 -6.37
C TYR A 266 2.59 1.91 -7.40
N ILE A 267 1.68 0.92 -7.29
CA ILE A 267 1.52 -0.18 -8.24
C ILE A 267 0.18 -0.05 -8.96
N ALA A 268 -0.94 -0.14 -8.24
CA ALA A 268 -2.27 -0.09 -8.83
C ALA A 268 -2.75 1.34 -9.11
N ALA A 269 -2.56 2.25 -8.14
CA ALA A 269 -3.03 3.63 -8.26
C ALA A 269 -2.48 4.39 -9.49
N PRO A 270 -1.20 4.27 -9.87
CA PRO A 270 -0.68 4.95 -11.05
C PRO A 270 -1.37 4.50 -12.35
N ALA A 271 -1.65 3.20 -12.49
CA ALA A 271 -2.32 2.66 -13.67
C ALA A 271 -3.77 3.16 -13.76
N ALA A 272 -4.52 3.07 -12.66
CA ALA A 272 -5.89 3.55 -12.58
C ALA A 272 -6.00 5.05 -12.84
N MET A 273 -5.13 5.86 -12.22
CA MET A 273 -5.14 7.32 -12.39
C MET A 273 -4.73 7.75 -13.79
N ARG A 274 -3.74 7.10 -14.41
CA ARG A 274 -3.33 7.42 -15.80
C ARG A 274 -4.47 7.23 -16.80
N MET A 275 -5.31 6.22 -16.59
CA MET A 275 -6.47 5.99 -17.44
C MET A 275 -7.63 6.95 -17.10
N ALA A 276 -7.92 7.12 -15.81
CA ALA A 276 -9.12 7.82 -15.35
C ALA A 276 -8.98 9.35 -15.32
N VAL A 277 -7.76 9.82 -15.09
CA VAL A 277 -7.37 11.22 -14.90
C VAL A 277 -6.02 11.46 -15.64
N PRO A 278 -5.98 11.30 -16.97
CA PRO A 278 -4.73 11.36 -17.76
C PRO A 278 -3.98 12.69 -17.65
N GLN A 279 -4.68 13.77 -17.29
CA GLN A 279 -4.14 15.10 -17.08
C GLN A 279 -3.41 15.26 -15.74
N ALA A 280 -3.53 14.32 -14.81
CA ALA A 280 -2.79 14.35 -13.55
C ALA A 280 -1.31 14.08 -13.79
N ASN A 281 -0.43 14.88 -13.19
CA ASN A 281 1.01 14.74 -13.29
C ASN A 281 1.51 13.55 -12.44
N PRO A 282 1.96 12.44 -13.06
CA PRO A 282 2.41 11.26 -12.31
C PRO A 282 3.66 11.53 -11.48
N ALA A 283 4.47 12.53 -11.82
CA ALA A 283 5.67 12.87 -11.07
C ALA A 283 5.33 13.36 -9.65
N LEU A 284 4.17 13.99 -9.44
CA LEU A 284 3.72 14.43 -8.12
C LEU A 284 3.32 13.24 -7.24
N SER A 285 2.42 12.39 -7.73
CA SER A 285 1.90 11.25 -6.95
C SER A 285 2.97 10.19 -6.72
N LEU A 286 3.73 9.80 -7.76
CA LEU A 286 4.82 8.84 -7.64
C LEU A 286 6.03 9.41 -6.91
N GLY A 287 6.36 10.68 -7.13
CA GLY A 287 7.47 11.33 -6.43
C GLY A 287 7.26 11.35 -4.92
N ALA A 288 6.06 11.73 -4.47
CA ALA A 288 5.73 11.74 -3.04
C ALA A 288 5.60 10.31 -2.48
N SER A 289 4.79 9.44 -3.11
CA SER A 289 4.51 8.09 -2.58
C SER A 289 5.75 7.18 -2.60
N LEU A 290 6.42 7.05 -3.74
CA LEU A 290 7.55 6.14 -3.90
C LEU A 290 8.86 6.79 -3.46
N GLY A 291 9.08 8.07 -3.80
CA GLY A 291 10.34 8.76 -3.52
C GLY A 291 10.51 9.20 -2.07
N VAL A 292 9.43 9.45 -1.32
CA VAL A 292 9.48 9.96 0.07
C VAL A 292 8.78 9.02 1.04
N THR A 293 7.48 8.79 0.85
CA THR A 293 6.64 8.07 1.82
C THR A 293 7.08 6.64 2.03
N PHE A 294 7.40 5.92 0.95
CA PHE A 294 7.83 4.54 1.05
C PHE A 294 9.16 4.40 1.85
N PRO A 295 10.25 5.12 1.51
CA PRO A 295 11.46 5.12 2.33
C PRO A 295 11.22 5.57 3.77
N PHE A 296 10.41 6.62 3.97
CA PHE A 296 10.07 7.12 5.31
C PHE A 296 9.37 6.04 6.15
N ASN A 297 8.32 5.42 5.62
CA ASN A 297 7.58 4.36 6.31
C ASN A 297 8.49 3.18 6.67
N LEU A 298 9.36 2.79 5.73
CA LEU A 298 10.28 1.68 5.92
C LEU A 298 11.30 1.91 7.04
N LEU A 299 11.87 3.11 7.09
CA LEU A 299 12.99 3.43 7.98
C LEU A 299 12.52 3.96 9.35
N VAL A 300 11.42 4.71 9.37
CA VAL A 300 10.99 5.49 10.54
C VAL A 300 9.52 5.29 10.85
N GLY A 301 8.66 5.36 9.82
CA GLY A 301 7.20 5.41 10.01
C GLY A 301 6.65 4.17 10.73
N ILE A 302 6.96 2.95 10.27
CA ILE A 302 6.43 1.72 10.91
C ILE A 302 6.80 1.63 12.40
N PRO A 303 8.09 1.78 12.80
CA PRO A 303 8.46 1.86 14.21
C PRO A 303 7.72 2.98 14.98
N LEU A 304 7.55 4.14 14.36
CA LEU A 304 6.88 5.29 14.97
C LEU A 304 5.37 5.02 15.18
N TYR A 305 4.68 4.45 14.19
CA TYR A 305 3.26 4.11 14.30
C TYR A 305 3.02 3.05 15.37
N HIS A 306 3.95 2.11 15.52
CA HIS A 306 3.92 1.15 16.61
C HIS A 306 4.05 1.82 17.98
N GLN A 307 4.94 2.80 18.13
CA GLN A 307 5.05 3.58 19.37
C GLN A 307 3.78 4.38 19.66
N PHE A 308 3.17 4.98 18.64
CA PHE A 308 1.88 5.64 18.80
C PHE A 308 0.81 4.65 19.27
N ALA A 309 0.75 3.46 18.67
CA ALA A 309 -0.18 2.42 19.08
C ALA A 309 0.07 1.97 20.53
N ILE A 310 1.31 1.75 20.95
CA ILE A 310 1.64 1.42 22.36
C ILE A 310 1.13 2.48 23.33
N ALA A 311 1.18 3.76 22.93
CA ALA A 311 0.78 4.86 23.80
C ALA A 311 -0.73 4.94 24.03
N VAL A 312 -1.56 4.32 23.18
CA VAL A 312 -3.02 4.52 23.19
C VAL A 312 -3.87 3.25 23.10
N ALA A 313 -3.30 2.10 22.72
CA ALA A 313 -4.01 0.83 22.48
C ALA A 313 -3.69 -0.26 23.50
#